data_AF-A0AA40GEI6-F1
#
_entry.id   AF-A0AA40GEI6-F1
#
_cell.length_a   1.000
_cell.length_b   1.000
_cell.length_c   1.000
_cell.angle_alpha   90.00
_cell.angle_beta   90.00
_cell.angle_gamma   90.00
#
_symmetry.space_group_name_H-M   'P 1'
#
loop_
_entity.id
_entity.type
_entity.pdbx_description
1 polymer ?
#
loop_
_entity_poly.entity_id
_entity_poly.type
_entity_poly.pdbx_seq_one_letter_code
_entity_poly.pdbx_strand_id
1 'polypeptide(L)'
;MADIKQDHKGEDTDNYGIGNNAEPKNMQELTEYVQTLLQNMQGKFQTMSDQILGKIDEMGNRIDDLEKNITDLMTQAGVEGGDK
;
A
#
# COMPACT_ATOMS: atom_id res chain seq x y z
N MET A 1 -6.38 -5.34 34.27
CA MET A 1 -6.53 -6.47 33.34
C MET A 1 -6.95 -5.88 32.01
N ALA A 2 -6.12 -6.06 30.99
CA ALA A 2 -6.24 -5.42 29.69
C ALA A 2 -7.00 -6.37 28.76
N ASP A 3 -8.16 -5.94 28.27
CA ASP A 3 -8.88 -6.58 27.17
C ASP A 3 -8.74 -5.68 25.94
N ILE A 4 -7.55 -5.72 25.33
CA ILE A 4 -7.33 -5.17 23.99
C ILE A 4 -7.69 -6.30 23.02
N LYS A 5 -8.92 -6.25 22.48
CA LYS A 5 -9.32 -7.09 21.36
C LYS A 5 -8.38 -6.82 20.18
N GLN A 6 -7.50 -7.78 19.93
CA GLN A 6 -6.85 -7.99 18.66
C GLN A 6 -7.94 -8.35 17.63
N ASP A 7 -8.28 -7.39 16.78
CA ASP A 7 -8.85 -7.66 15.47
C ASP A 7 -7.87 -7.14 14.40
N HIS A 8 -6.68 -7.75 14.38
CA HIS A 8 -5.82 -7.75 13.19
C HIS A 8 -6.43 -8.72 12.18
N LYS A 9 -7.45 -8.25 11.45
CA LYS A 9 -7.91 -8.95 10.25
C LYS A 9 -7.06 -8.50 9.07
N GLY A 10 -5.81 -8.97 9.05
CA GLY A 10 -4.89 -8.90 7.92
C GLY A 10 -4.75 -10.27 7.29
N GLU A 11 -5.86 -10.89 6.91
CA GLU A 11 -5.87 -12.14 6.14
C GLU A 11 -5.64 -11.82 4.66
N ASP A 12 -4.43 -11.41 4.29
CA ASP A 12 -3.95 -11.47 2.91
C ASP A 12 -2.44 -11.76 2.96
N THR A 13 -2.10 -12.90 3.56
CA THR A 13 -0.80 -13.52 3.26
C THR A 13 -0.92 -14.11 1.86
N ASP A 14 -0.87 -13.24 0.86
CA ASP A 14 -0.89 -13.62 -0.54
C ASP A 14 0.19 -14.66 -0.77
N ASN A 15 -0.24 -15.89 -0.96
CA ASN A 15 0.57 -16.98 -1.45
C ASN A 15 1.15 -16.55 -2.82
N TYR A 16 2.36 -16.00 -2.82
CA TYR A 16 3.11 -15.60 -4.02
C TYR A 16 3.54 -16.80 -4.89
N GLY A 17 3.01 -18.00 -4.62
CA GLY A 17 3.07 -19.11 -5.55
C GLY A 17 2.26 -18.78 -6.79
N ILE A 18 2.94 -18.64 -7.93
CA ILE A 18 2.30 -18.60 -9.24
C ILE A 18 1.63 -19.96 -9.44
N GLY A 19 0.37 -20.05 -9.03
CA GLY A 19 -0.42 -21.26 -9.04
C GLY A 19 -0.85 -21.62 -10.45
N ASN A 20 0.06 -22.17 -11.25
CA ASN A 20 -0.26 -22.91 -12.46
C ASN A 20 0.65 -24.14 -12.52
N ASN A 21 0.20 -25.24 -11.90
CA ASN A 21 0.93 -26.51 -11.78
C ASN A 21 0.79 -27.40 -13.05
N ALA A 22 0.47 -26.80 -14.20
CA ALA A 22 0.36 -27.51 -15.46
C ALA A 22 1.58 -27.19 -16.31
N GLU A 23 2.50 -28.15 -16.40
CA GLU A 23 3.65 -28.06 -17.30
C GLU A 23 3.13 -28.14 -18.75
N PRO A 24 3.36 -27.11 -19.59
CA PRO A 24 2.80 -27.06 -20.93
C PRO A 24 3.36 -28.20 -21.80
N LYS A 25 2.47 -28.95 -22.45
CA LYS A 25 2.84 -30.17 -23.21
C LYS A 25 3.17 -29.89 -24.67
N ASN A 26 2.86 -28.69 -25.17
CA ASN A 26 3.14 -28.26 -26.54
C ASN A 26 3.35 -26.73 -26.62
N MET A 27 3.76 -26.25 -27.79
CA MET A 27 4.11 -24.83 -28.00
C MET A 27 2.92 -23.87 -27.84
N GLN A 28 1.69 -24.31 -28.17
CA GLN A 28 0.49 -23.51 -28.00
C GLN A 28 0.16 -23.34 -26.51
N GLU A 29 0.14 -24.44 -25.75
CA GLU A 29 -0.03 -24.43 -24.29
C GLU A 29 1.06 -23.61 -23.59
N LEU A 30 2.31 -23.67 -24.06
CA LEU A 30 3.39 -22.85 -23.51
C LEU A 30 3.13 -21.36 -23.73
N THR A 31 2.59 -20.99 -24.89
CA THR A 31 2.29 -19.60 -25.22
C THR A 31 1.16 -19.07 -24.33
N GLU A 32 0.10 -19.85 -24.17
CA GLU A 32 -1.02 -19.53 -23.27
C GLU A 32 -0.59 -19.46 -21.80
N TYR A 33 0.30 -20.36 -21.38
CA TYR A 33 0.88 -20.36 -20.05
C TYR A 33 1.68 -19.08 -19.78
N VAL A 34 2.57 -18.70 -20.70
CA VAL A 34 3.36 -17.46 -20.58
C VAL A 34 2.47 -16.23 -20.61
N GLN A 35 1.43 -16.21 -21.45
CA GLN A 35 0.47 -15.12 -21.49
C GLN A 35 -0.27 -14.96 -20.15
N THR A 36 -0.74 -16.07 -19.59
CA THR A 36 -1.42 -16.12 -18.29
C THR A 36 -0.48 -15.69 -17.16
N LEU A 37 0.78 -16.11 -17.22
CA LEU A 37 1.82 -15.73 -16.27
C LEU A 37 2.05 -14.22 -16.26
N LEU A 38 2.23 -13.63 -17.45
CA LEU A 38 2.46 -12.19 -17.59
C LEU A 38 1.26 -11.37 -17.14
N GLN A 39 0.04 -11.82 -17.47
CA GLN A 39 -1.19 -11.17 -17.01
C GLN A 39 -1.31 -11.20 -15.48
N ASN A 40 -1.04 -12.35 -14.85
CA ASN A 40 -1.04 -12.46 -13.39
C ASN A 40 0.03 -11.57 -12.74
N MET A 41 1.23 -11.52 -13.32
CA MET A 41 2.31 -10.64 -12.85
C MET A 41 1.92 -9.17 -12.95
N GLN A 42 1.31 -8.76 -14.07
CA GLN A 42 0.81 -7.40 -14.26
C GLN A 42 -0.27 -7.05 -13.25
N GLY A 43 -1.25 -7.94 -13.04
CA GLY A 43 -2.30 -7.75 -12.04
C GLY A 43 -1.73 -7.56 -10.64
N LYS A 44 -0.77 -8.41 -10.24
CA LYS A 44 -0.10 -8.29 -8.94
C LYS A 44 0.70 -6.99 -8.81
N PHE A 45 1.43 -6.60 -9.85
CA PHE A 45 2.18 -5.35 -9.84
C PHE A 45 1.26 -4.13 -9.75
N GLN A 46 0.11 -4.16 -10.44
CA GLN A 46 -0.90 -3.12 -10.33
C GLN A 46 -1.43 -3.03 -8.89
N THR A 47 -1.87 -4.15 -8.30
CA THR A 47 -2.37 -4.17 -6.92
C THR A 47 -1.33 -3.66 -5.93
N MET A 48 -0.07 -4.08 -6.06
CA MET A 48 1.02 -3.58 -5.21
C MET A 48 1.25 -2.07 -5.41
N SER A 49 1.17 -1.59 -6.65
CA SER A 49 1.30 -0.17 -6.97
C SER A 49 0.16 0.64 -6.34
N ASP A 50 -1.07 0.16 -6.45
CA ASP A 50 -2.25 0.81 -5.86
C ASP A 50 -2.14 0.88 -4.32
N GLN A 51 -1.64 -0.18 -3.68
CA GLN A 51 -1.37 -0.17 -2.23
C GLN A 51 -0.30 0.86 -1.84
N ILE A 52 0.76 1.00 -2.63
CA ILE A 52 1.81 1.99 -2.38
C ILE A 52 1.25 3.40 -2.55
N LEU A 53 0.47 3.65 -3.60
CA LEU A 53 -0.20 4.94 -3.82
C LEU A 53 -1.13 5.29 -2.66
N GLY A 54 -1.96 4.35 -2.20
CA GLY A 54 -2.83 4.56 -1.05
C GLY A 54 -2.06 4.95 0.22
N LYS A 55 -0.92 4.30 0.49
CA LYS A 55 -0.05 4.67 1.62
C LYS A 55 0.58 6.06 1.46
N ILE A 56 0.90 6.47 0.24
CA ILE A 56 1.42 7.82 -0.05
C ILE A 56 0.34 8.87 0.22
N ASP A 57 -0.89 8.62 -0.22
CA ASP A 57 -2.02 9.52 0.03
C ASP A 57 -2.31 9.67 1.53
N GLU A 58 -2.28 8.55 2.28
CA GLU A 58 -2.39 8.57 3.74
C GLU A 58 -1.26 9.37 4.41
N MET A 59 -0.02 9.22 3.94
CA MET A 59 1.11 10.02 4.42
C MET A 59 0.94 11.51 4.09
N GLY A 60 0.40 11.85 2.91
CA GLY A 60 0.08 13.23 2.53
C GLY A 60 -0.89 13.88 3.50
N ASN A 61 -2.03 13.22 3.78
CA ASN A 61 -3.01 13.72 4.76
C ASN A 61 -2.39 13.91 6.16
N ARG A 62 -1.54 12.98 6.60
CA ARG A 62 -0.85 13.09 7.89
C ARG A 62 0.14 14.25 7.93
N ILE A 63 0.78 14.57 6.80
CA ILE A 63 1.66 15.74 6.68
C ILE A 63 0.83 17.01 6.80
N ASP A 64 -0.29 17.11 6.08
CA ASP A 64 -1.19 18.27 6.16
C ASP A 64 -1.70 18.50 7.60
N ASP A 65 -2.07 17.43 8.29
CA ASP A 65 -2.46 17.50 9.71
C ASP A 65 -1.30 17.96 10.60
N LEU A 66 -0.08 17.49 10.35
CA LEU A 66 1.11 17.93 11.11
C LEU A 66 1.41 19.40 10.85
N GLU A 67 1.33 19.87 9.60
CA GLU A 67 1.52 21.28 9.24
C GLU A 67 0.53 22.16 9.97
N LYS A 68 -0.76 21.79 9.97
CA LYS A 68 -1.80 22.52 10.70
C LYS A 68 -1.51 22.57 12.21
N ASN A 69 -1.17 21.44 12.82
CA ASN A 69 -0.86 21.39 14.25
C ASN A 69 0.36 22.24 14.62
N ILE A 70 1.38 22.30 13.74
CA ILE A 70 2.54 23.16 13.92
C ILE A 70 2.13 24.64 13.82
N THR A 71 1.33 25.02 12.82
CA THR A 71 0.81 26.39 12.70
C THR A 71 0.05 26.80 13.96
N ASP A 72 -0.91 25.97 14.41
CA ASP A 72 -1.69 26.23 15.62
C ASP A 72 -0.79 26.39 16.86
N LEU A 73 0.26 25.57 16.98
CA LEU A 73 1.24 25.64 18.06
C LEU A 73 2.08 26.93 17.99
N MET A 74 2.53 27.33 16.80
CA MET A 74 3.29 28.57 16.59
C MET A 74 2.46 29.81 16.95
N THR A 75 1.17 29.82 16.55
CA THR A 75 0.22 30.87 16.93
C THR A 75 -0.01 30.89 18.45
N GLN A 76 -0.25 29.73 19.09
CA GLN A 76 -0.47 29.63 20.54
C GLN A 76 0.75 30.02 21.38
N ALA A 77 1.95 29.67 20.92
CA ALA A 77 3.20 30.02 21.58
C ALA A 77 3.57 31.51 21.39
N GLY A 78 2.77 32.28 20.64
CA GLY A 78 3.02 33.70 20.37
C GLY A 78 4.28 33.95 19.54
N VAL A 79 4.74 32.94 18.79
CA VAL A 79 5.94 33.03 17.94
C VAL A 79 5.64 33.83 16.66
N GLU A 80 4.37 34.10 16.38
CA GLU A 80 3.91 35.13 15.43
C GLU A 80 4.14 36.55 15.98
N GLY A 81 5.39 36.94 16.21
CA GLY A 81 5.67 38.26 16.79
C GLY A 81 7.12 38.62 17.09
N GLY A 82 8.09 37.98 16.43
CA GLY A 82 9.52 38.13 16.74
C GLY A 82 10.38 38.90 15.74
N ASP A 83 9.83 39.50 14.68
CA ASP A 83 10.59 40.34 13.74
C ASP A 83 9.90 41.71 13.55
N LYS A 84 10.32 42.67 14.38
CA LYS A 84 10.29 44.10 14.09
C LYS A 84 11.62 44.70 14.48
#